data_AF-A0A377XT88-F1
#
_entry.id   AF-A0A377XT88-F1
#
_cell.length_a   1.000
_cell.length_b   1.000
_cell.length_c   1.000
_cell.angle_alpha   90.00
_cell.angle_beta   90.00
_cell.angle_gamma   90.00
#
_symmetry.space_group_name_H-M   'P 1'
#
loop_
_entity.id
_entity.type
_entity.pdbx_description
1 polymer ?
#
loop_
_entity_poly.entity_id
_entity_poly.type
_entity_poly.pdbx_seq_one_letter_code
_entity_poly.pdbx_strand_id
1 'polypeptide(L)' 'MIIAAHGNSLRALVKYLDNMGEDEILELNIPTGVPLVYEFDENFKPINHYYLGQRGRDRGESCCRRQPG' A
#
# COMPACT_ATOMS: atom_id res chain seq x y z
N MET A 1 10.39 -6.53 -7.90
CA MET A 1 9.17 -7.31 -8.22
C MET A 1 7.97 -6.39 -8.06
N ILE A 2 6.95 -6.51 -8.92
CA ILE A 2 5.69 -5.75 -8.81
C ILE A 2 4.54 -6.75 -8.83
N ILE A 3 3.61 -6.63 -7.88
CA ILE A 3 2.42 -7.47 -7.78
C ILE A 3 1.19 -6.56 -7.90
N ALA A 4 0.35 -6.82 -8.89
CA ALA A 4 -0.93 -6.14 -9.08
C ALA A 4 -2.06 -7.15 -8.89
N ALA A 5 -2.89 -6.94 -7.87
CA ALA A 5 -3.99 -7.82 -7.50
C ALA A 5 -5.19 -7.01 -6.98
N HIS A 6 -6.33 -7.68 -6.78
CA HIS A 6 -7.52 -7.07 -6.19
C HIS A 6 -7.53 -7.20 -4.65
N GLY A 7 -8.41 -6.45 -4.00
CA GLY A 7 -8.41 -6.25 -2.53
C GLY A 7 -8.35 -7.52 -1.69
N ASN A 8 -9.13 -8.57 -2.01
CA ASN A 8 -9.14 -9.79 -1.20
C ASN A 8 -7.84 -10.59 -1.30
N SER A 9 -7.27 -10.72 -2.50
CA SER A 9 -5.99 -11.41 -2.70
C SER A 9 -4.83 -10.64 -2.08
N LEU A 10 -4.86 -9.31 -2.16
CA LEU A 10 -3.84 -8.46 -1.54
C LEU A 10 -3.90 -8.53 -0.02
N ARG A 11 -5.10 -8.52 0.57
CA ARG A 11 -5.29 -8.73 2.02
C ARG A 11 -4.76 -10.09 2.48
N ALA A 12 -5.04 -11.16 1.73
CA ALA A 12 -4.51 -12.48 2.06
C ALA A 12 -2.96 -12.50 2.03
N LEU A 13 -2.35 -11.83 1.06
CA LEU A 13 -0.90 -11.70 0.97
C LEU A 13 -0.32 -10.88 2.14
N VAL A 14 -0.92 -9.74 2.46
CA VAL A 14 -0.51 -8.90 3.60
C VAL A 14 -0.66 -9.67 4.92
N LYS A 15 -1.77 -10.40 5.11
CA LYS A 15 -1.98 -11.27 6.28
C LYS A 15 -0.82 -12.26 6.46
N TYR A 16 -0.40 -12.90 5.36
CA TYR A 16 0.70 -13.85 5.39
C TYR A 16 2.04 -13.18 5.71
N LEU A 17 2.31 -12.02 5.11
CA LEU A 17 3.57 -11.29 5.30
C LEU A 17 3.69 -10.72 6.73
N ASP A 18 2.67 -10.03 7.22
CA ASP A 18 2.66 -9.40 8.54
C ASP A 18 2.22 -10.36 9.67
N ASN A 19 1.97 -11.64 9.38
CA ASN A 19 1.49 -12.64 10.33
C ASN A 19 0.25 -12.18 11.13
N MET A 20 -0.67 -11.48 10.46
CA MET A 20 -1.87 -10.91 11.09
C MET A 20 -2.89 -11.99 11.47
N GLY A 21 -3.54 -11.78 12.61
CA GLY A 21 -4.70 -12.55 13.04
C GLY A 21 -5.94 -12.36 12.15
N GLU A 22 -6.99 -13.12 12.45
CA GLU A 22 -8.28 -13.00 11.74
C GLU A 22 -8.99 -11.68 12.03
N ASP A 23 -8.84 -11.15 13.25
CA ASP A 23 -9.46 -9.90 13.65
C ASP A 23 -8.73 -8.68 13.04
N GLU A 24 -7.40 -8.70 13.04
CA GLU A 24 -6.57 -7.63 12.48
C GLU A 24 -6.79 -7.44 10.97
N ILE A 25 -6.99 -8.55 10.24
CA ILE A 25 -7.24 -8.47 8.79
C ILE A 25 -8.62 -7.88 8.45
N LEU A 26 -9.58 -7.95 9.37
CA LEU A 26 -10.90 -7.32 9.20
C LEU A 26 -10.82 -5.81 9.34
N GLU A 27 -9.92 -5.31 10.20
CA GLU A 27 -9.68 -3.88 10.40
C GLU A 27 -8.73 -3.29 9.33
N LEU A 28 -7.96 -4.13 8.64
CA LEU A 28 -7.02 -3.72 7.59
C LEU A 28 -7.75 -3.11 6.38
N ASN A 29 -7.61 -1.80 6.21
CA ASN A 29 -8.07 -1.07 5.04
C ASN A 29 -6.90 -0.72 4.11
N ILE A 30 -6.78 -1.48 3.01
CA ILE A 30 -5.77 -1.19 1.97
C ILE A 30 -6.34 -0.14 1.00
N PRO A 31 -5.72 1.06 0.88
CA PRO A 31 -6.14 2.09 -0.05
C PRO A 31 -5.95 1.65 -1.51
N THR A 32 -6.91 1.98 -2.36
CA THR A 32 -6.83 1.68 -3.80
C THR A 32 -5.94 2.69 -4.51
N GLY A 33 -5.16 2.22 -5.49
CA GLY A 33 -4.31 3.08 -6.32
C GLY A 33 -3.08 3.67 -5.60
N VAL A 34 -2.76 3.21 -4.40
CA VAL A 34 -1.55 3.59 -3.67
C VAL A 34 -0.61 2.38 -3.58
N PRO A 35 0.61 2.43 -4.14
CA PRO A 35 1.55 1.32 -4.06
C PRO A 35 2.00 1.07 -2.61
N LEU A 36 1.92 -0.17 -2.15
CA LEU A 36 2.47 -0.63 -0.87
C LEU A 36 3.82 -1.30 -1.12
N VAL A 37 4.88 -0.76 -0.51
CA VAL A 37 6.26 -1.24 -0.65
C VAL A 37 6.61 -2.10 0.56
N TYR A 38 7.14 -3.29 0.32
CA TYR A 38 7.71 -4.18 1.35
C TYR A 38 9.22 -4.29 1.16
N GLU A 39 9.96 -4.17 2.25
CA GLU A 39 11.40 -4.44 2.31
C GLU A 39 11.60 -5.79 3.01
N PHE A 40 12.48 -6.61 2.45
CA PHE A 40 12.76 -7.97 2.93
C PHE A 40 14.22 -8.10 3.33
N ASP A 41 14.49 -8.96 4.32
CA ASP A 41 15.85 -9.40 4.65
C ASP A 41 16.33 -10.54 3.72
N GLU A 42 17.55 -11.03 3.97
CA GLU A 42 18.15 -12.14 3.23
C GLU A 42 17.39 -13.48 3.37
N ASN A 43 16.51 -13.58 4.37
CA ASN A 43 15.67 -14.75 4.65
C ASN A 43 14.22 -14.58 4.14
N PHE A 44 13.96 -13.59 3.27
CA PHE A 44 12.62 -13.24 2.78
C PHE A 44 11.61 -12.89 3.89
N LYS A 45 12.09 -12.43 5.05
CA LYS A 45 11.21 -11.89 6.09
C LYS A 45 10.97 -10.40 5.85
N PRO A 46 9.71 -9.93 5.89
CA PRO A 46 9.44 -8.51 5.79
C PRO A 46 10.03 -7.80 7.01
N ILE A 47 10.88 -6.81 6.76
CA ILE A 47 11.51 -5.97 7.80
C ILE A 47 10.80 -4.61 7.94
N ASN A 48 10.13 -4.16 6.88
CA ASN A 48 9.45 -2.88 6.85
C ASN A 48 8.40 -2.85 5.73
N HIS A 49 7.36 -2.03 5.88
CA HIS A 49 6.41 -1.73 4.82
C HIS A 49 5.90 -0.29 4.88
N TYR A 50 5.65 0.33 3.73
CA TYR A 50 5.11 1.69 3.65
C TYR A 50 4.38 1.97 2.33
N TYR A 51 3.40 2.88 2.40
CA TYR A 51 2.71 3.38 1.22
C TYR A 51 3.55 4.43 0.49
N LEU A 52 3.80 4.20 -0.80
CA LEU A 52 4.52 5.12 -1.65
C LEU A 52 3.67 6.37 -1.94
N GLY A 53 4.24 7.56 -1.74
CA GLY A 53 3.56 8.84 -1.99
C GLY A 53 2.83 9.45 -0.79
N GLN A 54 2.73 8.77 0.36
CA GLN A 54 2.23 9.39 1.60
C GLN A 54 3.27 10.32 2.27
N ARG A 55 4.57 10.18 1.96
CA ARG A 55 5.64 11.06 2.45
C ARG A 55 5.77 12.40 1.70
N GLY A 56 4.84 12.74 0.81
CA GLY A 56 4.98 13.91 -0.07
C GLY A 56 3.69 14.68 -0.39
N ARG A 57 2.53 14.27 0.13
CA ARG A 57 1.26 14.96 -0.15
C ARG A 57 0.98 16.07 0.89
N ASP A 58 1.96 16.96 1.07
CA ASP A 58 1.77 18.30 1.65
C ASP A 58 2.34 19.38 0.71
N ARG A 59 2.35 19.10 -0.60
CA ARG A 59 2.45 20.16 -1.61
C ARG A 59 1.25 20.05 -2.51
N GLY A 60 0.34 21.01 -2.31
CA GLY A 60 -0.93 21.10 -2.98
C GLY A 60 -0.77 21.01 -4.49
N GLU A 61 -1.32 19.95 -5.07
CA GLU A 61 -1.57 19.91 -6.49
C GLU A 61 -2.86 20.67 -6.78
N SER A 62 -2.68 21.98 -6.90
CA SER A 62 -3.49 22.89 -7.71
C SER A 62 -3.46 22.50 -9.21
N CYS A 63 -3.60 21.21 -9.54
CA CYS A 63 -3.55 20.71 -10.92
C CYS A 63 -4.95 20.44 -11.50
N CYS A 64 -5.98 21.16 -11.03
CA CYS A 64 -7.28 21.28 -11.72
C CYS A 64 -7.62 22.74 -12.08
N ARG A 65 -6.63 23.63 -12.19
CA ARG A 65 -6.84 24.94 -12.84
C ARG A 65 -6.24 24.95 -14.24
N ARG A 66 -7.00 24.40 -15.18
CA ARG A 66 -6.96 24.80 -16.60
C ARG A 66 -8.37 24.72 -17.20
N GLN A 67 -9.08 25.84 -17.11
CA GLN A 67 -9.89 26.37 -18.21
C GLN A 67 -9.31 27.78 -18.51
N PRO A 68 -9.47 28.39 -19.70
CA PRO A 68 -10.30 27.97 -20.84
C PRO A 68 -9.57 27.96 -22.20
N GLY A 69 -10.25 27.38 -23.19
CA GLY A 69 -10.19 27.79 -24.60
C GLY A 69 -11.62 28.08 -25.04
#